data_AF-A0A6V8L028-F1
#
_entry.id   AF-A0A6V8L028-F1
#
_cell.length_a   1.000
_cell.length_b   1.000
_cell.length_c   1.000
_cell.angle_alpha   90.00
_cell.angle_beta   90.00
_cell.angle_gamma   90.00
#
_symmetry.space_group_name_H-M   'P 1'
#
loop_
_entity.id
_entity.type
_entity.pdbx_description
1 polymer ?
#
loop_
_entity_poly.entity_id
_entity_poly.type
_entity_poly.pdbx_seq_one_letter_code
_entity_poly.pdbx_strand_id
1 'polypeptide(L)' 'MWLIRSDLPSGAFARLDAVLDADERRRAAALAQPDRLRFVVAHGAARVVIGGHLGAPPSSCAGRTAGMASPS' A
#
# COMPACT_ATOMS: atom_id res chain seq x y z
N MET A 1 8.06 -1.73 12.93
CA MET A 1 7.28 -0.48 12.89
C MET A 1 7.96 0.46 11.90
N TRP A 2 7.40 0.65 10.70
CA TRP A 2 7.94 1.62 9.73
C TRP A 2 7.25 2.97 9.96
N LEU A 3 8.03 3.99 10.36
CA LEU A 3 7.55 5.37 10.55
C LEU A 3 7.53 6.06 9.19
N ILE A 4 6.35 6.20 8.59
CA ILE A 4 6.20 7.02 7.39
C ILE A 4 5.87 8.44 7.82
N ARG A 5 6.73 9.39 7.43
CA ARG A 5 6.56 10.83 7.72
C ARG A 5 5.18 11.28 7.25
N SER A 6 4.41 11.86 8.16
CA SER A 6 3.08 12.45 7.86
C SER A 6 3.19 13.76 7.06
N ASP A 7 4.38 14.35 6.93
CA ASP A 7 4.69 15.46 6.02
C ASP A 7 4.95 14.95 4.60
N LEU A 8 3.95 14.32 3.99
CA LEU A 8 4.00 14.03 2.57
C LEU A 8 3.65 15.31 1.79
N PRO A 9 4.45 15.71 0.79
CA PRO A 9 4.08 16.79 -0.12
C PRO A 9 2.66 16.58 -0.63
N SER A 10 1.89 17.65 -0.79
CA SER A 10 0.45 17.59 -1.13
C SER A 10 0.11 16.73 -2.36
N GLY A 11 1.06 16.51 -3.29
CA GLY A 11 0.90 15.60 -4.44
C GLY A 11 1.29 14.13 -4.20
N ALA A 12 1.97 13.80 -3.11
CA ALA A 12 2.46 12.45 -2.86
C ALA A 12 1.33 11.49 -2.47
N PHE A 13 0.30 11.96 -1.75
CA PHE A 13 -0.88 11.15 -1.45
C PHE A 13 -1.58 10.67 -2.73
N ALA A 14 -1.85 11.58 -3.67
CA ALA A 14 -2.50 11.25 -4.95
C ALA A 14 -1.67 10.25 -5.77
N ARG A 15 -0.35 10.41 -5.77
CA ARG A 15 0.55 9.47 -6.43
C ARG A 15 0.48 8.09 -5.79
N LEU A 16 0.53 8.02 -4.45
CA LEU A 16 0.46 6.77 -3.70
C LEU A 16 -0.91 6.09 -3.88
N ASP A 17 -2.00 6.84 -3.85
CA ASP A 17 -3.38 6.38 -4.11
C ASP A 17 -3.51 5.72 -5.49
N ALA A 18 -2.86 6.30 -6.51
CA ALA A 18 -2.86 5.77 -7.87
C ALA A 18 -2.09 4.46 -8.04
N VAL A 19 -1.20 4.11 -7.10
CA VAL A 19 -0.42 2.86 -7.15
C VAL A 19 -1.18 1.67 -6.57
N LEU A 20 -2.18 1.92 -5.73
CA LEU A 20 -2.99 0.86 -5.11
C LEU A 20 -3.87 0.17 -6.14
N ASP A 21 -4.08 -1.13 -5.96
CA ASP A 21 -5.03 -1.88 -6.76
C ASP A 21 -6.50 -1.54 -6.40
N ALA A 22 -7.45 -2.15 -7.10
CA ALA A 22 -8.87 -1.87 -6.89
C ALA A 22 -9.36 -2.29 -5.49
N ASP A 23 -8.86 -3.41 -4.96
CA ASP A 23 -9.29 -3.94 -3.67
C ASP A 23 -8.71 -3.13 -2.51
N GLU A 24 -7.45 -2.69 -2.65
CA GLU A 24 -6.80 -1.79 -1.72
C GLU A 24 -7.47 -0.41 -1.71
N ARG A 25 -7.83 0.15 -2.87
CA ARG A 25 -8.58 1.41 -2.95
C ARG A 25 -9.97 1.30 -2.32
N ARG A 26 -10.67 0.19 -2.54
CA ARG A 26 -11.96 -0.08 -1.88
C ARG A 26 -11.81 -0.13 -0.36
N ARG A 27 -10.77 -0.80 0.15
CA ARG A 27 -10.48 -0.84 1.59
C ARG A 27 -10.13 0.55 2.15
N ALA A 28 -9.30 1.32 1.44
CA ALA A 28 -8.95 2.68 1.84
C ALA A 28 -10.18 3.60 1.91
N ALA A 29 -11.12 3.47 0.98
CA ALA A 29 -12.35 4.26 0.95
C ALA A 29 -13.31 3.94 2.11
N ALA A 30 -13.21 2.75 2.71
CA ALA A 30 -14.00 2.35 3.87
C ALA A 30 -13.43 2.84 5.21
N LEU A 31 -12.21 3.40 5.22
CA LEU A 31 -11.55 3.89 6.43
C LEU A 31 -11.84 5.38 6.66
N ALA A 32 -12.02 5.76 7.92
CA ALA A 32 -12.06 7.16 8.34
C ALA A 32 -10.64 7.77 8.38
N GLN A 33 -10.55 9.10 8.39
CA GLN A 33 -9.30 9.78 8.69
C GLN A 33 -8.98 9.68 10.19
N PRO A 34 -7.72 9.54 10.61
CA PRO A 34 -6.49 9.54 9.80
C PRO A 34 -6.07 8.16 9.26
N ASP A 35 -6.84 7.10 9.53
CA ASP A 35 -6.45 5.72 9.21
C ASP A 35 -6.43 5.44 7.71
N ARG A 36 -7.33 6.05 6.94
CA ARG A 36 -7.25 6.05 5.47
C ARG A 36 -5.92 6.61 4.98
N LEU A 37 -5.48 7.73 5.55
CA LEU A 37 -4.21 8.37 5.21
C LEU A 37 -3.04 7.43 5.48
N ARG A 38 -3.00 6.82 6.67
CA ARG A 38 -1.97 5.84 7.06
C ARG A 38 -1.97 4.62 6.13
N PHE A 39 -3.14 4.11 5.77
CA PHE A 39 -3.30 2.95 4.90
C PHE A 39 -2.73 3.21 3.50
N VAL A 40 -3.16 4.30 2.85
CA VAL A 40 -2.69 4.68 1.50
C VAL A 40 -1.18 4.89 1.49
N VAL A 41 -0.67 5.55 2.53
CA VAL A 41 0.76 5.85 2.64
C VAL A 41 1.59 4.59 2.83
N ALA A 42 1.19 3.69 3.74
CA ALA A 42 1.90 2.44 3.98
C ALA A 42 1.87 1.50 2.77
N HIS A 43 0.71 1.26 2.19
CA HIS A 43 0.57 0.33 1.08
C HIS A 43 1.10 0.89 -0.25
N GLY A 44 0.89 2.18 -0.52
CA GLY A 44 1.47 2.84 -1.68
C GLY A 44 3.01 2.81 -1.64
N ALA A 45 3.62 3.09 -0.48
CA ALA A 45 5.07 3.04 -0.34
C ALA A 45 5.62 1.62 -0.53
N ALA A 46 4.96 0.62 0.06
CA ALA A 46 5.33 -0.78 -0.12
C ALA A 46 5.28 -1.20 -1.60
N ARG A 47 4.24 -0.80 -2.33
CA ARG A 47 4.08 -1.07 -3.77
C ARG A 47 5.19 -0.44 -4.60
N VAL A 48 5.58 0.80 -4.31
CA VAL A 48 6.69 1.48 -5.00
C VAL A 48 8.02 0.75 -4.75
N VAL A 49 8.32 0.40 -3.49
CA VAL A 49 9.57 -0.30 -3.14
C VAL A 49 9.62 -1.70 -3.78
N ILE A 50 8.55 -2.47 -3.67
CA ILE A 50 8.45 -3.83 -4.21
C ILE A 50 8.49 -3.80 -5.75
N GLY A 51 7.72 -2.92 -6.39
CA GLY A 51 7.72 -2.76 -7.85
C GLY A 51 9.10 -2.37 -8.39
N GLY A 52 9.80 -1.47 -7.68
CA GLY A 52 11.18 -1.11 -8.00
C GLY A 52 12.16 -2.28 -7.89
N HIS A 53 11.98 -3.17 -6.90
CA HIS A 53 12.82 -4.37 -6.75
C HIS A 53 12.48 -5.49 -7.74
N LEU A 54 11.22 -5.63 -8.14
CA LEU A 54 10.77 -6.70 -9.02
C LEU A 54 10.86 -6.34 -10.52
N GLY A 55 11.19 -5.09 -10.86
CA GLY A 55 11.15 -4.61 -12.25
C GLY A 55 9.74 -4.67 -12.88
N ALA A 56 8.71 -4.80 -12.05
CA ALA A 56 7.32 -5.00 -12.46
C ALA A 56 6.48 -3.77 -12.06
N PRO A 57 5.46 -3.42 -12.85
CA PRO A 57 4.59 -2.31 -12.51
C PRO A 57 3.96 -2.57 -11.12
N PRO A 58 4.03 -1.59 -10.18
CA PRO A 58 3.58 -1.76 -8.80
C PRO A 58 2.17 -2.35 -8.64
N SER A 59 1.27 -2.03 -9.58
CA SER A 59 -0.11 -2.51 -9.64
C SER A 59 -0.25 -4.01 -9.90
N SER A 60 0.79 -4.69 -10.40
CA SER A 60 0.78 -6.12 -10.72
C SER A 60 1.28 -7.04 -9.59
N CYS A 61 1.84 -6.46 -8.53
CA CYS A 61 2.49 -7.23 -7.46
C CYS A 61 1.47 -7.72 -6.42
N ALA A 62 0.71 -8.78 -6.71
CA ALA A 62 -0.15 -9.42 -5.71
C ALA A 62 0.71 -10.08 -4.61
N GLY A 63 0.76 -9.46 -3.43
CA GLY A 63 1.40 -10.05 -2.26
C GLY A 63 0.64 -11.32 -1.87
N ARG A 64 1.25 -12.49 -2.09
CA ARG A 64 0.74 -13.74 -1.50
C ARG A 64 0.92 -13.63 0.00
N THR A 65 -0.17 -13.44 0.74
CA THR A 65 -0.20 -13.86 2.14
C THR A 65 -0.02 -15.37 2.13
N ALA A 66 1.19 -15.83 2.45
CA ALA A 66 1.41 -17.23 2.76
C ALA A 66 0.51 -17.57 3.93
N GLY A 67 -0.58 -18.29 3.67
CA GLY A 67 -1.38 -18.91 4.72
C GLY A 67 -0.45 -19.80 5.51
N MET A 68 -0.26 -19.49 6.79
CA MET A 68 0.40 -20.37 7.72
C MET A 68 -0.51 -21.57 7.92
N ALA A 69 -0.32 -22.61 7.09
CA ALA A 69 -0.84 -23.93 7.37
C ALA A 69 -0.07 -24.47 8.58
N SER A 70 -0.75 -24.61 9.72
CA SER A 70 -0.22 -25.33 10.88
C SER A 70 0.06 -26.78 10.50
N PRO A 71 1.26 -27.33 10.75
CA PRO A 71 1.46 -28.76 10.75
C PRO A 71 0.84 -29.37 12.02
N SER A 72 0.37 -30.61 11.85
CA SER A 72 -0.42 -31.45 12.76
C SER A 72 0.20 -31.71 14.14
#